data_AF-A0A954ICH8-F1
#
_entry.id   AF-A0A954ICH8-F1
#
_cell.length_a   1.000
_cell.length_b   1.000
_cell.length_c   1.000
_cell.angle_alpha   90.00
_cell.angle_beta   90.00
_cell.angle_gamma   90.00
#
_symmetry.space_group_name_H-M   'P 1'
#
loop_
_entity.id
_entity.type
_entity.pdbx_description
1 polymer ?
#
loop_
_entity_poly.entity_id
_entity_poly.type
_entity_poly.pdbx_seq_one_letter_code
_entity_poly.pdbx_strand_id
1 'polypeptide(L)' 'MVRIVPAEAATATDDDRRDCEVATALIQSVMEEHTSLSPEQAYQALQQRLMPICRFPWNRMILHIETR' A
#
# COMPACT_ATOMS: atom_id res chain seq x y z
N MET A 1 -0.32 0.23 13.44
CA MET A 1 -1.27 -0.24 12.39
C MET A 1 -0.71 0.17 11.05
N VAL A 2 -0.79 -0.69 10.02
CA VAL A 2 -0.27 -0.39 8.67
C VAL A 2 -1.42 0.04 7.77
N ARG A 3 -1.27 1.18 7.11
CA ARG A 3 -2.25 1.73 6.17
C ARG A 3 -1.55 2.40 4.99
N ILE A 4 -2.07 2.25 3.79
CA ILE A 4 -1.68 3.06 2.64
C ILE A 4 -2.72 4.17 2.46
N VAL A 5 -2.25 5.38 2.20
CA VAL A 5 -3.10 6.56 2.00
C VAL A 5 -2.65 7.35 0.77
N PRO A 6 -3.54 8.17 0.18
CA PRO A 6 -3.13 9.11 -0.85
C PRO A 6 -2.06 10.07 -0.33
N ALA A 7 -1.06 10.35 -1.15
CA ALA A 7 -0.01 11.32 -0.86
C ALA A 7 -0.56 12.73 -0.67
N GLU A 8 -1.59 13.07 -1.45
CA GLU A 8 -2.29 14.36 -1.39
C GLU A 8 -3.77 14.12 -1.10
N ALA A 9 -4.15 14.09 0.18
CA ALA A 9 -5.52 13.80 0.59
C ALA A 9 -6.56 14.82 0.07
N ALA A 10 -6.15 16.08 -0.11
CA ALA A 10 -7.04 17.16 -0.56
C ALA A 10 -7.46 17.04 -2.04
N THR A 11 -6.65 16.38 -2.86
CA THR A 11 -6.85 16.21 -4.32
C THR A 11 -7.13 14.75 -4.69
N ALA A 12 -7.21 13.85 -3.71
CA ALA A 12 -7.46 12.44 -3.91
C ALA A 12 -8.87 12.20 -4.45
N THR A 13 -8.94 11.49 -5.58
CA THR A 13 -10.20 11.00 -6.14
C THR A 13 -10.71 9.79 -5.34
N ASP A 14 -11.97 9.39 -5.56
CA ASP A 14 -12.50 8.17 -4.93
C ASP A 14 -11.79 6.90 -5.44
N ASP A 15 -11.33 6.90 -6.70
CA ASP A 15 -10.50 5.83 -7.24
C ASP A 15 -9.15 5.74 -6.52
N ASP A 16 -8.49 6.88 -6.25
CA ASP A 16 -7.23 6.90 -5.49
C ASP A 16 -7.40 6.30 -4.09
N ARG A 17 -8.53 6.60 -3.42
CA ARG A 17 -8.84 6.06 -2.10
C ARG A 17 -9.10 4.57 -2.15
N ARG A 18 -9.89 4.11 -3.11
CA ARG A 18 -10.18 2.69 -3.32
C ARG A 18 -8.92 1.89 -3.61
N ASP A 19 -8.04 2.42 -4.45
CA ASP A 19 -6.77 1.78 -4.76
C ASP A 19 -5.86 1.68 -3.54
N CYS A 20 -5.84 2.70 -2.67
CA CYS A 20 -5.12 2.66 -1.40
C CYS A 20 -5.69 1.58 -0.44
N GLU A 21 -7.00 1.40 -0.40
CA GLU A 21 -7.65 0.35 0.41
C GLU A 21 -7.27 -1.05 -0.08
N VAL A 22 -7.31 -1.27 -1.39
CA VAL A 22 -6.90 -2.54 -2.00
C VAL A 22 -5.44 -2.82 -1.71
N ALA A 23 -4.56 -1.84 -1.93
CA ALA A 23 -3.13 -2.00 -1.66
C ALA A 23 -2.85 -2.23 -0.16
N THR A 24 -3.62 -1.60 0.75
CA THR A 24 -3.52 -1.87 2.20
C THR A 24 -3.86 -3.32 2.52
N ALA A 25 -4.97 -3.85 2.00
CA ALA A 25 -5.37 -5.24 2.21
C ALA A 25 -4.33 -6.23 1.65
N LEU A 26 -3.74 -5.92 0.49
CA LEU A 26 -2.69 -6.75 -0.11
C LEU A 26 -1.41 -6.77 0.74
N ILE A 27 -0.95 -5.63 1.27
CA ILE A 27 0.19 -5.62 2.20
C ILE A 27 -0.11 -6.47 3.43
N GLN A 28 -1.31 -6.33 4.01
CA GLN A 28 -1.69 -7.11 5.19
C GLN A 28 -1.64 -8.61 4.91
N SER A 29 -2.20 -9.06 3.78
CA SER A 29 -2.11 -10.46 3.33
C SER A 29 -0.66 -10.93 3.19
N VAL A 30 0.21 -10.12 2.58
CA VAL A 30 1.64 -10.46 2.43
C VAL A 30 2.34 -10.57 3.78
N MET A 31 2.04 -9.68 4.73
CA MET A 31 2.62 -9.72 6.07
C MET A 31 2.11 -10.92 6.89
N GLU A 32 0.86 -11.33 6.69
CA GLU A 32 0.28 -12.53 7.32
C GLU A 32 0.92 -13.82 6.77
N GLU A 33 1.13 -13.89 5.46
CA GLU A 33 1.79 -15.03 4.79
C GLU A 33 3.31 -15.08 5.09
N HIS A 34 3.93 -13.91 5.25
CA HIS A 34 5.37 -13.77 5.45
C HIS A 34 5.67 -12.94 6.71
N THR A 35 5.52 -13.58 7.87
CA THR A 35 5.68 -12.94 9.20
C THR A 35 7.07 -12.37 9.48
N SER A 36 8.07 -12.71 8.67
CA SER A 36 9.43 -12.16 8.74
C SER A 36 9.58 -10.80 8.04
N LEU A 37 8.62 -10.37 7.22
CA LEU A 37 8.70 -9.10 6.49
C LEU A 37 8.22 -7.94 7.36
N SER A 38 8.98 -6.85 7.35
CA SER A 38 8.48 -5.57 7.85
C SER A 38 7.40 -5.00 6.91
N PRO A 39 6.54 -4.08 7.39
CA PRO A 39 5.57 -3.39 6.54
C PRO A 39 6.20 -2.75 5.30
N GLU A 40 7.37 -2.13 5.45
CA GLU A 40 8.11 -1.50 4.35
C GLU A 40 8.61 -2.53 3.34
N GLN A 41 9.13 -3.66 3.83
CA GLN A 41 9.57 -4.75 2.96
C GLN A 41 8.40 -5.37 2.20
N ALA A 42 7.26 -5.58 2.86
CA ALA A 42 6.04 -6.05 2.23
C ALA A 42 5.53 -5.06 1.17
N TYR A 43 5.56 -3.75 1.46
CA TYR A 43 5.18 -2.71 0.50
C TYR A 43 6.09 -2.71 -0.74
N GLN A 44 7.42 -2.75 -0.54
CA GLN A 44 8.38 -2.80 -1.63
C GLN A 44 8.22 -4.05 -2.50
N ALA A 45 8.04 -5.22 -1.87
CA ALA A 45 7.81 -6.48 -2.57
C ALA A 45 6.52 -6.43 -3.40
N LEU A 46 5.44 -5.89 -2.83
CA LEU A 46 4.16 -5.70 -3.51
C LEU A 46 4.31 -4.77 -4.72
N GLN A 47 4.95 -3.61 -4.53
CA GLN A 47 5.18 -2.63 -5.59
C GLN A 47 6.00 -3.23 -6.72
N GLN A 48 7.12 -3.91 -6.43
CA GLN A 48 7.96 -4.53 -7.45
C GLN A 48 7.23 -5.61 -8.26
N ARG A 49 6.35 -6.39 -7.61
CA ARG A 49 5.64 -7.49 -8.26
C ARG A 49 4.41 -7.03 -9.03
N LEU A 50 3.69 -6.01 -8.54
CA LEU A 50 2.44 -5.54 -9.15
C LEU A 50 2.63 -4.38 -10.12
N MET A 51 3.66 -3.54 -9.99
CA MET A 51 3.89 -2.41 -10.91
C MET A 51 3.90 -2.80 -12.39
N PRO A 52 4.40 -3.98 -12.82
CA PRO A 52 4.33 -4.37 -14.23
C PRO A 52 2.93 -4.78 -14.73
N ILE A 53 1.99 -5.07 -13.82
CA ILE A 53 0.72 -5.76 -14.13
C ILE A 53 -0.49 -4.90 -13.76
N CYS A 54 -0.39 -4.08 -12.72
CA CYS A 54 -1.46 -3.28 -12.15
C CYS A 54 -1.17 -1.79 -12.29
N ARG A 55 -2.20 -1.00 -12.60
CA ARG A 55 -2.09 0.46 -12.84
C ARG A 55 -2.26 1.31 -11.58
N PHE A 56 -2.01 0.74 -10.41
CA PHE A 56 -2.06 1.52 -9.17
C PHE A 56 -1.15 2.75 -9.29
N PRO A 57 -1.63 3.95 -8.92
CA PRO A 57 -0.81 5.16 -8.94
C PRO A 57 0.13 5.17 -7.73
N TRP A 58 1.10 4.24 -7.69
CA TRP A 58 2.04 4.06 -6.58
C TRP A 58 2.78 5.34 -6.19
N ASN A 59 3.04 6.23 -7.14
CA ASN A 59 3.66 7.54 -6.91
C ASN A 59 2.76 8.53 -6.14
N ARG A 60 1.46 8.26 -6.07
CA ARG A 60 0.46 9.03 -5.32
C ARG A 60 0.02 8.32 -4.05
N MET A 61 0.72 7.26 -3.64
CA MET A 61 0.41 6.46 -2.45
C MET A 61 1.58 6.51 -1.45
N ILE A 62 1.25 6.64 -0.17
CA ILE A 62 2.23 6.65 0.92
C ILE A 62 1.88 5.58 1.94
N LEU A 63 2.88 4.81 2.35
CA LEU A 63 2.79 3.87 3.46
C LEU A 63 2.83 4.64 4.79
N HIS A 64 1.78 4.51 5.59
CA HIS A 64 1.67 5.03 6.94
C HIS A 64 1.78 3.86 7.94
N ILE A 65 2.70 3.98 8.89
CA ILE A 65 2.91 3.00 9.94
C ILE A 65 2.69 3.69 11.28
N GLU A 66 1.56 3.40 11.92
CA GLU A 66 1.29 3.88 13.27
C GLU A 66 1.99 2.97 14.29
N THR A 67 3.05 3.46 14.92
CA THR A 67 3.62 2.84 16.12
C THR A 67 2.70 3.14 17.30
N ARG A 68 2.23 2.09 17.99
CA ARG A 68 1.47 2.24 19.25
C ARG A 68 2.32 2.83 20.36
#